data_AF-A0A0V1LL73-F1
#
_entry.id   AF-A0A0V1LL73-F1
#
_cell.length_a   1.000
_cell.length_b   1.000
_cell.length_c   1.000
_cell.angle_alpha   90.00
_cell.angle_beta   90.00
_cell.angle_gamma   90.00
#
_symmetry.space_group_name_H-M   'P 1'
#
loop_
_entity.id
_entity.type
_entity.pdbx_description
1 polymer ?
#
loop_
_entity_poly.entity_id
_entity_poly.type
_entity_poly.pdbx_seq_one_letter_code
_entity_poly.pdbx_strand_id
1 'polypeptide(L)'
;MNYKIGLPCSELMHAKKKFTFTHNVDLVVDSPEMNETAERNSHNVAVFVNPASGTGHAHSVFQRKVLPVIEKAGMTPEIFITGKDDETEKKCKYLNISKYEKLLIVGGDGIIHEILNGLITRSDWDEALQLPIAVLPCGSGNALAASAFSLPTHKMNKKELFDAALNAVVNGAPHRLKLIHVTSDMFSCYSFMSVSWGMIADIDLQSERFRYIFGGSRFTVEALFKIVHPKTCRGKLYYLPYGNDVDGDDDFHDNGVEVDEQDVVSLHCEKCKFNPKSMAKWRCIDDEFLFVHASYLSHISENTLFMPVASLNDHSIYLTYMLGKDASKWNVFKFLWNLKTGDHLTFPFVKVIPVVAFCMQPADEGNVIMSVDGEEKKVDNHLYAHVSEIQAAIMT
;
A
#
# COMPACT_ATOMS: atom_id res chain seq x y z
N MET A 1 -5.91 -38.16 20.19
CA MET A 1 -4.44 -38.10 20.05
C MET A 1 -4.13 -36.77 19.41
N ASN A 2 -3.64 -35.85 20.25
CA ASN A 2 -3.43 -34.44 19.93
C ASN A 2 -2.17 -34.28 19.10
N TYR A 3 -2.28 -33.69 17.91
CA TYR A 3 -1.16 -33.00 17.30
C TYR A 3 -1.30 -31.52 17.63
N LYS A 4 -0.51 -31.08 18.62
CA LYS A 4 -0.23 -29.67 18.91
C LYS A 4 0.57 -29.10 17.74
N ILE A 5 0.08 -28.01 17.16
CA ILE A 5 0.81 -27.24 16.16
C ILE A 5 1.28 -25.97 16.88
N GLY A 6 2.55 -25.93 17.27
CA GLY A 6 3.26 -24.67 17.46
C GLY A 6 4.09 -24.48 16.22
N LEU A 7 3.82 -23.47 15.41
CA LEU A 7 4.57 -23.24 14.18
C LEU A 7 5.49 -22.02 14.34
N PRO A 8 6.82 -22.22 14.31
CA PRO A 8 7.76 -21.12 14.20
C PRO A 8 7.58 -20.41 12.85
N CYS A 9 7.85 -19.11 12.82
CA CYS A 9 7.85 -18.20 11.67
C CYS A 9 8.63 -18.69 10.42
N SER A 10 9.36 -19.81 10.50
CA SER A 10 10.09 -20.44 9.39
C SER A 10 9.20 -21.11 8.34
N GLU A 11 7.94 -21.47 8.63
CA GLU A 11 7.05 -22.12 7.64
C GLU A 11 6.09 -21.18 6.89
N LEU A 12 5.94 -19.91 7.31
CA LEU A 12 5.26 -18.87 6.51
C LEU A 12 5.96 -18.63 5.16
N MET A 13 7.25 -18.96 5.07
CA MET A 13 8.05 -18.88 3.84
C MET A 13 7.83 -20.04 2.86
N HIS A 14 7.17 -21.14 3.27
CA HIS A 14 7.07 -22.36 2.45
C HIS A 14 5.75 -22.54 1.70
N ALA A 15 4.73 -21.73 1.98
CA ALA A 15 3.43 -21.80 1.31
C ALA A 15 3.30 -20.83 0.13
N LYS A 16 4.03 -21.11 -0.97
CA LYS A 16 3.68 -20.70 -2.37
C LYS A 16 4.66 -21.30 -3.39
N LYS A 17 4.79 -22.63 -3.40
CA LYS A 17 5.40 -23.35 -4.54
C LYS A 17 4.36 -23.51 -5.65
N LYS A 18 4.35 -22.58 -6.62
CA LYS A 18 4.14 -22.81 -8.07
C LYS A 18 4.05 -21.47 -8.82
N PHE A 19 5.19 -20.81 -9.01
CA PHE A 19 5.43 -20.02 -10.22
C PHE A 19 6.92 -20.15 -10.54
N THR A 20 7.24 -21.01 -11.49
CA THR A 20 8.56 -21.10 -12.11
C THR A 20 8.68 -19.96 -13.11
N PHE A 21 9.41 -18.90 -12.76
CA PHE A 21 9.94 -17.96 -13.74
C PHE A 21 11.20 -18.56 -14.34
N THR A 22 11.13 -19.02 -15.59
CA THR A 22 12.32 -19.31 -16.38
C THR A 22 13.03 -17.99 -16.68
N HIS A 23 14.20 -17.79 -16.07
CA HIS A 23 15.12 -16.73 -16.44
C HIS A 23 15.66 -17.00 -17.85
N ASN A 24 15.08 -16.32 -18.84
CA ASN A 24 15.69 -15.95 -20.12
C ASN A 24 14.84 -14.80 -20.67
N VAL A 25 15.23 -13.56 -20.37
CA VAL A 25 14.61 -12.38 -20.98
C VAL A 25 15.34 -12.09 -22.29
N ASP A 26 15.03 -12.88 -23.31
CA ASP A 26 15.01 -12.37 -24.67
C ASP A 26 13.60 -11.82 -24.86
N LEU A 27 13.46 -10.51 -25.06
CA LEU A 27 12.19 -9.87 -25.42
C LEU A 27 11.78 -10.35 -26.82
N VAL A 28 11.15 -11.51 -26.91
CA VAL A 28 10.53 -12.00 -28.15
C VAL A 28 9.20 -11.26 -28.30
N VAL A 29 9.20 -10.26 -29.18
CA VAL A 29 7.98 -9.62 -29.67
C VAL A 29 7.55 -10.42 -30.88
N ASP A 30 6.62 -11.35 -30.71
CA ASP A 30 5.92 -11.96 -31.84
C ASP A 30 4.96 -10.91 -32.43
N SER A 31 5.11 -10.64 -33.72
CA SER A 31 4.23 -9.76 -34.48
C SER A 31 2.85 -10.40 -34.63
N PRO A 32 1.73 -9.72 -34.32
CA PRO A 32 0.40 -10.25 -34.59
C PRO A 32 0.13 -10.31 -36.09
N GLU A 33 -0.37 -11.45 -36.58
CA GLU A 33 -0.98 -11.52 -37.90
C GLU A 33 -2.22 -10.61 -37.95
N MET A 34 -2.24 -9.70 -38.93
CA MET A 34 -3.35 -8.78 -39.15
C MET A 34 -4.58 -9.52 -39.68
N ASN A 35 -5.66 -9.55 -38.89
CA ASN A 35 -7.00 -9.78 -39.40
C ASN A 35 -7.74 -8.44 -39.47
N GLU A 36 -7.97 -7.97 -40.70
CA GLU A 36 -8.86 -6.84 -40.99
C GLU A 36 -10.30 -7.22 -40.65
N THR A 37 -10.89 -6.62 -39.61
CA THR A 37 -12.19 -5.90 -39.62
C THR A 37 -12.73 -5.68 -38.20
N ALA A 38 -12.61 -4.44 -37.70
CA ALA A 38 -13.58 -3.67 -36.91
C ALA A 38 -12.86 -2.51 -36.17
N GLU A 39 -13.13 -1.26 -36.57
CA GLU A 39 -12.57 -0.05 -35.95
C GLU A 39 -13.06 0.12 -34.49
N ARG A 40 -12.25 -0.34 -33.54
CA ARG A 40 -11.92 0.42 -32.32
C ARG A 40 -10.60 1.13 -32.62
N ASN A 41 -10.41 2.38 -32.19
CA ASN A 41 -9.07 2.98 -32.16
C ASN A 41 -8.26 2.26 -31.06
N SER A 42 -7.73 1.08 -31.38
CA SER A 42 -7.71 -0.04 -30.45
C SER A 42 -6.47 -0.17 -29.57
N HIS A 43 -5.60 0.83 -29.41
CA HIS A 43 -4.40 0.69 -28.55
C HIS A 43 -3.98 1.99 -27.83
N ASN A 44 -4.91 2.90 -27.57
CA ASN A 44 -4.60 4.13 -26.86
C ASN A 44 -4.29 3.86 -25.37
N VAL A 45 -3.24 4.50 -24.86
CA VAL A 45 -2.80 4.39 -23.46
C VAL A 45 -2.68 5.78 -22.86
N ALA A 46 -3.37 6.04 -21.75
CA ALA A 46 -3.18 7.27 -20.99
C ALA A 46 -1.95 7.14 -20.09
N VAL A 47 -0.89 7.89 -20.38
CA VAL A 47 0.38 7.82 -19.67
C VAL A 47 0.51 8.98 -18.70
N PHE A 48 0.50 8.69 -17.39
CA PHE A 48 0.75 9.68 -16.34
C PHE A 48 2.22 9.65 -15.95
N VAL A 49 2.93 10.77 -16.13
CA VAL A 49 4.35 10.90 -15.81
C VAL A 49 4.52 12.02 -14.81
N ASN A 50 5.14 11.75 -13.66
CA ASN A 50 5.56 12.80 -12.73
C ASN A 50 7.07 13.04 -12.86
N PRO A 51 7.51 14.13 -13.50
CA PRO A 51 8.92 14.40 -13.71
C PRO A 51 9.73 14.48 -12.41
N ALA A 52 9.10 14.91 -11.31
CA ALA A 52 9.73 15.05 -9.99
C ALA A 52 9.77 13.73 -9.19
N SER A 53 9.19 12.64 -9.71
CA SER A 53 9.26 11.33 -9.04
C SER A 53 10.69 10.84 -8.86
N GLY A 54 10.94 10.21 -7.70
CA GLY A 54 12.25 9.69 -7.35
C GLY A 54 13.27 10.81 -7.18
N THR A 55 14.35 10.74 -7.94
CA THR A 55 15.40 11.77 -8.00
C THR A 55 15.23 12.73 -9.19
N GLY A 56 14.02 12.83 -9.76
CA GLY A 56 13.73 13.77 -10.86
C GLY A 56 14.00 13.25 -12.27
N HIS A 57 14.09 11.93 -12.45
CA HIS A 57 14.49 11.31 -13.71
C HIS A 57 13.36 10.55 -14.43
N ALA A 58 12.14 10.51 -13.86
CA ALA A 58 11.04 9.69 -14.37
C ALA A 58 10.68 10.03 -15.82
N HIS A 59 10.67 11.31 -16.20
CA HIS A 59 10.41 11.73 -17.59
C HIS A 59 11.48 11.23 -18.57
N SER A 60 12.77 11.29 -18.18
CA SER A 60 13.87 10.77 -18.99
C SER A 60 13.80 9.25 -19.12
N VAL A 61 13.43 8.55 -18.04
CA VAL A 61 13.19 7.10 -18.06
C VAL A 61 12.05 6.75 -19.01
N PHE A 62 10.93 7.48 -18.94
CA PHE A 62 9.81 7.31 -19.84
C PHE A 62 10.26 7.43 -21.31
N GLN A 63 10.87 8.56 -21.67
CA GLN A 63 11.29 8.82 -23.05
C GLN A 63 12.30 7.80 -23.59
N ARG A 64 13.26 7.36 -22.78
CA ARG A 64 14.37 6.53 -23.26
C ARG A 64 14.12 5.02 -23.17
N LYS A 65 13.29 4.58 -22.22
CA LYS A 65 13.12 3.15 -21.92
C LYS A 65 11.70 2.64 -22.12
N VAL A 66 10.69 3.49 -21.89
CA VAL A 66 9.29 3.05 -21.85
C VAL A 66 8.61 3.32 -23.18
N LEU A 67 8.69 4.56 -23.65
CA LEU A 67 8.07 5.02 -24.89
C LEU A 67 8.44 4.13 -26.10
N PRO A 68 9.73 3.79 -26.35
CA PRO A 68 10.08 2.94 -27.49
C PRO A 68 9.50 1.52 -27.40
N VAL A 69 9.30 0.99 -26.19
CA VAL A 69 8.77 -0.35 -25.98
C VAL A 69 7.27 -0.39 -26.23
N ILE A 70 6.52 0.58 -25.70
CA ILE A 70 5.07 0.63 -25.88
C ILE A 70 4.69 0.98 -27.33
N GLU A 71 5.45 1.87 -27.99
CA GLU A 71 5.24 2.18 -29.42
C GLU A 71 5.52 0.96 -30.31
N LYS A 72 6.60 0.22 -30.03
CA LYS A 72 6.91 -1.03 -30.74
C LYS A 72 5.85 -2.11 -30.50
N ALA A 73 5.18 -2.09 -29.36
CA ALA A 73 4.04 -2.95 -29.05
C ALA A 73 2.71 -2.47 -29.67
N GLY A 74 2.72 -1.42 -30.50
CA GLY A 74 1.53 -0.89 -31.18
C GLY A 74 0.67 0.05 -30.32
N MET A 75 1.14 0.43 -29.13
CA MET A 75 0.41 1.33 -28.24
C MET A 75 0.58 2.79 -28.64
N THR A 76 -0.51 3.56 -28.57
CA THR A 76 -0.53 4.99 -28.87
C THR A 76 -0.66 5.79 -27.56
N PRO A 77 0.43 6.40 -27.05
CA PRO A 77 0.40 7.08 -25.77
C PRO A 77 -0.18 8.49 -25.85
N GLU A 78 -1.13 8.82 -24.97
CA GLU A 78 -1.51 10.19 -24.64
C GLU A 78 -0.89 10.56 -23.30
N ILE A 79 0.00 11.55 -23.28
CA ILE A 79 0.87 11.84 -22.13
C ILE A 79 0.28 12.96 -21.26
N PHE A 80 0.11 12.67 -19.98
CA PHE A 80 -0.28 13.60 -18.93
C PHE A 80 0.88 13.81 -17.97
N ILE A 81 1.41 15.03 -17.93
CA ILE A 81 2.42 15.42 -16.94
C ILE A 81 1.71 15.77 -15.62
N THR A 82 2.16 15.16 -14.53
CA THR A 82 1.64 15.30 -13.16
C THR A 82 2.68 15.95 -12.24
N GLY A 83 2.27 16.46 -11.07
CA GLY A 83 3.16 17.12 -10.12
C GLY A 83 2.41 17.76 -8.94
N LYS A 84 3.15 18.46 -8.07
CA LYS A 84 2.65 19.01 -6.79
C LYS A 84 1.53 20.06 -6.93
N ASP A 85 1.47 20.73 -8.08
CA ASP A 85 0.43 21.72 -8.40
C ASP A 85 -0.56 21.23 -9.47
N ASP A 86 -0.48 19.95 -9.89
CA ASP A 86 -1.44 19.37 -10.84
C ASP A 86 -2.68 18.87 -10.07
N GLU A 87 -3.86 19.04 -10.69
CA GLU A 87 -5.09 18.47 -10.16
C GLU A 87 -5.26 17.03 -10.70
N THR A 88 -4.27 16.14 -10.48
CA THR A 88 -4.26 14.75 -11.02
C THR A 88 -5.57 14.03 -10.69
N GLU A 89 -6.01 14.11 -9.43
CA GLU A 89 -7.27 13.52 -8.96
C GLU A 89 -8.47 14.02 -9.79
N LYS A 90 -8.56 15.34 -9.99
CA LYS A 90 -9.62 15.97 -10.78
C LYS A 90 -9.53 15.60 -12.26
N LYS A 91 -8.33 15.48 -12.81
CA LYS A 91 -8.11 15.03 -14.20
C LYS A 91 -8.62 13.60 -14.38
N CYS A 92 -8.32 12.70 -13.45
CA CYS A 92 -8.84 11.33 -13.45
C CYS A 92 -10.38 11.29 -13.28
N LYS A 93 -10.94 12.18 -12.45
CA LYS A 93 -12.40 12.32 -12.31
C LYS A 93 -13.11 12.65 -13.63
N TYR A 94 -12.47 13.41 -14.53
CA TYR A 94 -13.08 13.82 -15.81
C TYR A 94 -12.47 13.13 -17.04
N LEU A 95 -11.55 12.18 -16.85
CA LEU A 95 -10.90 11.46 -17.93
C LEU A 95 -11.94 10.70 -18.76
N ASN A 96 -11.86 10.75 -20.10
CA ASN A 96 -12.70 9.90 -20.93
C ASN A 96 -12.08 8.50 -21.01
N ILE A 97 -12.39 7.66 -20.01
CA ILE A 97 -11.82 6.31 -19.86
C ILE A 97 -12.08 5.40 -21.07
N SER A 98 -13.18 5.60 -21.80
CA SER A 98 -13.52 4.77 -22.97
C SER A 98 -12.57 4.97 -24.16
N LYS A 99 -11.71 5.99 -24.11
CA LYS A 99 -10.67 6.21 -25.12
C LYS A 99 -9.46 5.31 -24.96
N TYR A 100 -9.25 4.71 -23.78
CA TYR A 100 -8.01 4.06 -23.42
C TYR A 100 -8.23 2.58 -23.12
N GLU A 101 -7.23 1.75 -23.44
CA GLU A 101 -7.22 0.34 -23.04
C GLU A 101 -6.63 0.12 -21.65
N LYS A 102 -5.77 1.04 -21.19
CA LYS A 102 -5.11 1.01 -19.89
C LYS A 102 -4.58 2.38 -19.51
N LEU A 103 -4.34 2.56 -18.22
CA LEU A 103 -3.55 3.67 -17.68
C LEU A 103 -2.11 3.18 -17.46
N LEU A 104 -1.12 3.99 -17.80
CA LEU A 104 0.29 3.73 -17.52
C LEU A 104 0.83 4.82 -16.60
N ILE A 105 1.23 4.45 -15.39
CA ILE A 105 1.79 5.36 -14.41
C ILE A 105 3.31 5.21 -14.42
N VAL A 106 4.03 6.30 -14.66
CA VAL A 106 5.50 6.38 -14.54
C VAL A 106 5.83 7.27 -13.35
N GLY A 107 5.95 6.66 -12.17
CA GLY A 107 6.05 7.38 -10.91
C GLY A 107 6.22 6.47 -9.69
N GLY A 108 5.92 7.00 -8.51
CA GLY A 108 5.85 6.25 -7.25
C GLY A 108 4.42 6.11 -6.74
N ASP A 109 4.29 5.56 -5.54
CA ASP A 109 3.00 5.20 -4.91
C ASP A 109 2.03 6.40 -4.76
N GLY A 110 2.51 7.62 -4.50
CA GLY A 110 1.65 8.81 -4.32
C GLY A 110 0.81 9.20 -5.54
N ILE A 111 1.34 9.05 -6.76
CA ILE A 111 0.55 9.34 -7.99
C ILE A 111 -0.54 8.27 -8.18
N ILE A 112 -0.25 7.04 -7.78
CA ILE A 112 -1.22 5.95 -7.83
C ILE A 112 -2.37 6.26 -6.87
N HIS A 113 -2.06 6.79 -5.68
CA HIS A 113 -3.04 7.26 -4.71
C HIS A 113 -3.95 8.34 -5.30
N GLU A 114 -3.37 9.38 -5.91
CA GLU A 114 -4.14 10.47 -6.55
C GLU A 114 -5.03 9.96 -7.69
N ILE A 115 -4.51 9.09 -8.56
CA ILE A 115 -5.26 8.54 -9.70
C ILE A 115 -6.42 7.68 -9.22
N LEU A 116 -6.20 6.76 -8.27
CA LEU A 116 -7.24 5.88 -7.74
C LEU A 116 -8.37 6.67 -7.07
N ASN A 117 -8.03 7.66 -6.24
CA ASN A 117 -9.01 8.53 -5.61
C ASN A 117 -9.77 9.37 -6.64
N GLY A 118 -9.09 9.82 -7.70
CA GLY A 118 -9.75 10.53 -8.79
C GLY A 118 -10.76 9.67 -9.54
N LEU A 119 -10.40 8.43 -9.87
CA LEU A 119 -11.28 7.48 -10.55
C LEU A 119 -12.50 7.08 -9.69
N ILE A 120 -12.33 6.94 -8.38
CA ILE A 120 -13.43 6.56 -7.47
C ILE A 120 -14.48 7.67 -7.33
N THR A 121 -14.09 8.93 -7.47
CA THR A 121 -15.04 10.07 -7.36
C THR A 121 -15.91 10.28 -8.61
N ARG A 122 -15.78 9.40 -9.61
CA ARG A 122 -16.56 9.41 -10.84
C ARG A 122 -17.96 8.82 -10.63
N SER A 123 -18.87 9.16 -11.52
CA SER A 123 -20.20 8.53 -11.56
C SER A 123 -20.17 7.09 -12.06
N ASP A 124 -19.21 6.77 -12.94
CA ASP A 124 -18.92 5.46 -13.56
C ASP A 124 -17.67 4.82 -12.92
N TRP A 125 -17.48 5.01 -11.61
CA TRP A 125 -16.27 4.59 -10.89
C TRP A 125 -16.00 3.07 -10.98
N ASP A 126 -17.05 2.26 -11.04
CA ASP A 126 -16.99 0.81 -11.09
C ASP A 126 -16.35 0.33 -12.40
N GLU A 127 -16.76 0.93 -13.53
CA GLU A 127 -16.14 0.75 -14.86
C GLU A 127 -14.72 1.36 -14.89
N ALA A 128 -14.56 2.57 -14.36
CA ALA A 128 -13.27 3.27 -14.34
C ALA A 128 -12.17 2.48 -13.62
N LEU A 129 -12.49 1.77 -12.54
CA LEU A 129 -11.57 0.91 -11.82
C LEU A 129 -11.31 -0.45 -12.50
N GLN A 130 -12.12 -0.84 -13.50
CA GLN A 130 -11.81 -1.99 -14.36
C GLN A 130 -10.75 -1.65 -15.41
N LEU A 131 -10.56 -0.37 -15.75
CA LEU A 131 -9.52 0.06 -16.68
C LEU A 131 -8.14 -0.31 -16.10
N PRO A 132 -7.39 -1.25 -16.70
CA PRO A 132 -6.17 -1.75 -16.09
C PRO A 132 -5.13 -0.65 -15.90
N ILE A 133 -4.48 -0.64 -14.73
CA ILE A 133 -3.44 0.31 -14.36
C ILE A 133 -2.10 -0.42 -14.34
N ALA A 134 -1.20 -0.06 -15.26
CA ALA A 134 0.18 -0.49 -15.24
C ALA A 134 1.06 0.53 -14.53
N VAL A 135 1.99 0.05 -13.70
CA VAL A 135 2.80 0.90 -12.82
C VAL A 135 4.27 0.65 -13.08
N LEU A 136 5.00 1.68 -13.53
CA LEU A 136 6.45 1.64 -13.62
C LEU A 136 7.11 2.31 -12.42
N PRO A 137 7.97 1.58 -11.68
CA PRO A 137 8.54 2.01 -10.41
C PRO A 137 9.63 3.07 -10.60
N CYS A 138 9.22 4.32 -10.79
CA CYS A 138 10.10 5.47 -10.98
C CYS A 138 10.16 6.39 -9.75
N GLY A 139 9.49 6.03 -8.66
CA GLY A 139 9.49 6.76 -7.40
C GLY A 139 10.66 6.43 -6.47
N SER A 140 10.72 7.13 -5.33
CA SER A 140 11.66 6.81 -4.23
C SER A 140 11.18 5.62 -3.39
N GLY A 141 9.87 5.41 -3.31
CA GLY A 141 9.18 4.22 -2.81
C GLY A 141 8.30 3.67 -3.94
N ASN A 142 8.29 2.34 -4.09
CA ASN A 142 7.57 1.63 -5.15
C ASN A 142 6.94 0.35 -4.57
N ALA A 143 6.16 0.52 -3.50
CA ALA A 143 5.56 -0.54 -2.71
C ALA A 143 4.57 -1.39 -3.52
N LEU A 144 3.71 -0.78 -4.34
CA LEU A 144 2.76 -1.53 -5.16
C LEU A 144 3.48 -2.42 -6.18
N ALA A 145 4.44 -1.86 -6.91
CA ALA A 145 5.23 -2.65 -7.86
C ALA A 145 5.97 -3.79 -7.14
N ALA A 146 6.64 -3.51 -6.02
CA ALA A 146 7.34 -4.53 -5.26
C ALA A 146 6.39 -5.65 -4.79
N SER A 147 5.21 -5.30 -4.32
CA SER A 147 4.20 -6.27 -3.85
C SER A 147 3.56 -7.07 -4.98
N ALA A 148 3.47 -6.49 -6.17
CA ALA A 148 2.93 -7.15 -7.36
C ALA A 148 3.92 -8.15 -7.98
N PHE A 149 5.21 -7.81 -8.04
CA PHE A 149 6.19 -8.57 -8.82
C PHE A 149 7.20 -9.35 -7.97
N SER A 150 7.51 -8.92 -6.76
CA SER A 150 8.50 -9.60 -5.92
C SER A 150 7.87 -10.76 -5.14
N LEU A 151 8.59 -11.88 -5.08
CA LEU A 151 8.21 -12.98 -4.21
C LEU A 151 8.89 -12.81 -2.85
N PRO A 152 8.26 -13.23 -1.73
CA PRO A 152 8.92 -13.21 -0.41
C PRO A 152 10.27 -13.94 -0.40
N THR A 153 10.41 -14.97 -1.24
CA THR A 153 11.63 -15.79 -1.38
C THR A 153 12.63 -15.27 -2.40
N HIS A 154 12.26 -14.26 -3.22
CA HIS A 154 13.14 -13.70 -4.23
C HIS A 154 13.00 -12.18 -4.27
N LYS A 155 13.99 -11.53 -3.66
CA LYS A 155 14.10 -10.08 -3.66
C LYS A 155 14.60 -9.59 -5.02
N MET A 156 13.72 -8.93 -5.77
CA MET A 156 14.10 -8.24 -7.00
C MET A 156 14.93 -7.00 -6.67
N ASN A 157 15.99 -6.77 -7.44
CA ASN A 157 16.66 -5.48 -7.46
C ASN A 157 15.85 -4.46 -8.30
N LYS A 158 16.25 -3.18 -8.24
CA LYS A 158 15.56 -2.08 -8.96
C LYS A 158 15.37 -2.34 -10.46
N LYS A 159 16.38 -2.94 -11.12
CA LYS A 159 16.33 -3.20 -12.56
C LYS A 159 15.36 -4.34 -12.86
N GLU A 160 15.45 -5.44 -12.11
CA GLU A 160 14.52 -6.58 -12.25
C GLU A 160 13.08 -6.15 -12.04
N LEU A 161 12.81 -5.35 -11.00
CA LEU A 161 11.48 -4.83 -10.72
C LEU A 161 10.95 -3.95 -11.85
N PHE A 162 11.81 -3.07 -12.39
CA PHE A 162 11.46 -2.22 -13.52
C PHE A 162 11.20 -3.03 -14.80
N ASP A 163 12.05 -4.02 -15.09
CA ASP A 163 11.93 -4.87 -16.28
C ASP A 163 10.67 -5.75 -16.21
N ALA A 164 10.34 -6.30 -15.04
CA ALA A 164 9.10 -7.05 -14.81
C ALA A 164 7.87 -6.17 -15.00
N ALA A 165 7.87 -4.97 -14.42
CA ALA A 165 6.80 -4.00 -14.59
C ALA A 165 6.63 -3.57 -16.05
N LEU A 166 7.73 -3.30 -16.77
CA LEU A 166 7.70 -2.94 -18.19
C LEU A 166 7.18 -4.08 -19.06
N ASN A 167 7.54 -5.32 -18.77
CA ASN A 167 6.96 -6.48 -19.43
C ASN A 167 5.45 -6.56 -19.18
N ALA A 168 4.97 -6.30 -17.96
CA ALA A 168 3.56 -6.32 -17.64
C ALA A 168 2.75 -5.21 -18.34
N VAL A 169 3.36 -4.07 -18.70
CA VAL A 169 2.71 -3.05 -19.54
C VAL A 169 2.23 -3.66 -20.86
N VAL A 170 3.07 -4.49 -21.49
CA VAL A 170 2.83 -5.10 -22.81
C VAL A 170 2.08 -6.41 -22.71
N ASN A 171 2.58 -7.32 -21.88
CA ASN A 171 2.19 -8.73 -21.84
C ASN A 171 1.43 -9.12 -20.55
N GLY A 172 1.24 -8.18 -19.63
CA GLY A 172 0.65 -8.48 -18.32
C GLY A 172 -0.86 -8.75 -18.39
N ALA A 173 -1.40 -9.16 -17.26
CA ALA A 173 -2.83 -9.37 -17.08
C ALA A 173 -3.35 -8.59 -15.86
N PRO A 174 -4.62 -8.13 -15.89
CA PRO A 174 -5.19 -7.42 -14.76
C PRO A 174 -5.40 -8.37 -13.57
N HIS A 175 -4.87 -7.97 -12.43
CA HIS A 175 -5.11 -8.57 -11.12
C HIS A 175 -5.86 -7.59 -10.23
N ARG A 176 -6.69 -8.13 -9.32
CA ARG A 176 -7.47 -7.31 -8.39
C ARG A 176 -6.57 -6.76 -7.28
N LEU A 177 -6.62 -5.45 -7.09
CA LEU A 177 -6.09 -4.74 -5.93
C LEU A 177 -7.28 -4.26 -5.09
N LYS A 178 -7.44 -4.81 -3.88
CA LYS A 178 -8.49 -4.39 -2.95
C LYS A 178 -8.11 -3.06 -2.31
N LEU A 179 -9.09 -2.17 -2.20
CA LEU A 179 -8.90 -0.85 -1.61
C LEU A 179 -9.54 -0.79 -0.22
N ILE A 180 -8.90 -0.03 0.66
CA ILE A 180 -9.34 0.22 2.02
C ILE A 180 -9.95 1.61 2.07
N HIS A 181 -11.17 1.72 2.59
CA HIS A 181 -11.79 3.01 2.77
C HIS A 181 -11.31 3.62 4.08
N VAL A 182 -10.65 4.77 4.01
CA VAL A 182 -10.10 5.50 5.15
C VAL A 182 -10.83 6.82 5.31
N THR A 183 -11.33 7.07 6.50
CA THR A 183 -12.17 8.24 6.79
C THR A 183 -11.84 8.88 8.12
N SER A 184 -12.09 10.18 8.18
CA SER A 184 -12.04 11.01 9.39
C SER A 184 -13.07 12.13 9.21
N ASP A 185 -13.26 12.97 10.23
CA ASP A 185 -14.13 14.14 10.14
C ASP A 185 -13.68 15.15 9.07
N MET A 186 -12.39 15.10 8.71
CA MET A 186 -11.72 16.03 7.81
C MET A 186 -11.58 15.52 6.37
N PHE A 187 -11.63 14.21 6.14
CA PHE A 187 -11.42 13.63 4.80
C PHE A 187 -12.03 12.23 4.67
N SER A 188 -12.24 11.82 3.42
CA SER A 188 -12.60 10.46 3.04
C SER A 188 -11.81 10.10 1.79
N CYS A 189 -11.01 9.04 1.84
CA CYS A 189 -10.19 8.59 0.72
C CYS A 189 -10.08 7.07 0.70
N TYR A 190 -9.60 6.54 -0.41
CA TYR A 190 -9.25 5.13 -0.55
C TYR A 190 -7.75 4.97 -0.51
N SER A 191 -7.32 3.93 0.20
CA SER A 191 -5.93 3.60 0.41
C SER A 191 -5.66 2.19 -0.12
N PHE A 192 -4.53 2.00 -0.78
CA PHE A 192 -4.15 0.71 -1.35
C PHE A 192 -2.93 0.09 -0.66
N MET A 193 -2.16 0.87 0.11
CA MET A 193 -0.90 0.45 0.69
C MET A 193 -0.95 0.38 2.22
N SER A 194 -1.19 1.53 2.88
CA SER A 194 -1.07 1.59 4.34
C SER A 194 -1.67 2.81 5.01
N VAL A 195 -1.92 2.69 6.31
CA VAL A 195 -2.13 3.81 7.23
C VAL A 195 -1.11 3.72 8.36
N SER A 196 -0.47 4.83 8.71
CA SER A 196 0.58 4.88 9.74
C SER A 196 0.35 6.01 10.74
N TRP A 197 0.70 5.74 12.01
CA TRP A 197 0.79 6.72 13.10
C TRP A 197 1.99 6.44 14.00
N GLY A 198 2.53 7.49 14.62
CA GLY A 198 3.76 7.44 15.40
C GLY A 198 5.01 7.33 14.52
N MET A 199 6.01 6.57 14.99
CA MET A 199 7.36 6.56 14.42
C MET A 199 7.41 6.27 12.91
N ILE A 200 6.58 5.36 12.39
CA ILE A 200 6.60 5.02 10.95
C ILE A 200 6.08 6.18 10.10
N ALA A 201 4.97 6.81 10.50
CA ALA A 201 4.47 8.01 9.81
C ALA A 201 5.49 9.16 9.87
N ASP A 202 6.13 9.33 11.02
CA ASP A 202 7.21 10.29 11.23
C ASP A 202 8.39 10.05 10.27
N ILE A 203 8.83 8.80 10.10
CA ILE A 203 9.91 8.46 9.16
C ILE A 203 9.50 8.79 7.73
N ASP A 204 8.28 8.43 7.37
CA ASP A 204 7.75 8.57 6.02
C ASP A 204 7.66 10.04 5.60
N LEU A 205 6.97 10.84 6.41
CA LEU A 205 6.69 12.26 6.15
C LEU A 205 7.93 13.14 6.38
N GLN A 206 8.67 12.95 7.47
CA GLN A 206 9.78 13.84 7.79
C GLN A 206 11.02 13.59 6.93
N SER A 207 11.18 12.37 6.37
CA SER A 207 12.29 12.08 5.46
C SER A 207 12.16 12.77 4.10
N GLU A 208 11.01 13.39 3.79
CA GLU A 208 10.80 14.16 2.56
C GLU A 208 11.82 15.28 2.35
N ARG A 209 12.30 15.90 3.43
CA ARG A 209 13.37 16.91 3.38
C ARG A 209 14.69 16.40 2.78
N PHE A 210 14.86 15.07 2.71
CA PHE A 210 16.03 14.38 2.20
C PHE A 210 15.82 13.76 0.82
N ARG A 211 14.62 13.87 0.21
CA ARG A 211 14.26 13.19 -1.05
C ARG A 211 15.25 13.49 -2.18
N TYR A 212 15.60 14.76 -2.40
CA TYR A 212 16.49 15.15 -3.50
C TYR A 212 17.93 14.65 -3.34
N ILE A 213 18.45 14.63 -2.11
CA ILE A 213 19.85 14.28 -1.83
C ILE A 213 20.03 12.76 -1.72
N PHE A 214 19.11 12.09 -1.02
CA PHE A 214 19.27 10.69 -0.63
C PHE A 214 18.32 9.74 -1.37
N GLY A 215 17.36 10.24 -2.15
CA GLY A 215 16.39 9.40 -2.86
C GLY A 215 15.70 8.42 -1.91
N GLY A 216 15.70 7.13 -2.26
CA GLY A 216 15.13 6.08 -1.40
C GLY A 216 15.87 5.86 -0.08
N SER A 217 17.13 6.28 0.06
CA SER A 217 17.87 6.17 1.31
C SER A 217 17.39 7.16 2.38
N ARG A 218 16.53 8.13 2.01
CA ARG A 218 15.94 9.11 2.94
C ARG A 218 15.29 8.47 4.16
N PHE A 219 14.61 7.33 3.96
CA PHE A 219 13.95 6.60 5.04
C PHE A 219 14.97 6.05 6.04
N THR A 220 16.09 5.52 5.56
CA THR A 220 17.19 5.04 6.41
C THR A 220 17.77 6.16 7.25
N VAL A 221 17.97 7.35 6.66
CA VAL A 221 18.50 8.51 7.37
C VAL A 221 17.56 8.96 8.48
N GLU A 222 16.26 9.09 8.19
CA GLU A 222 15.27 9.49 9.20
C GLU A 222 15.09 8.42 10.28
N ALA A 223 15.12 7.14 9.90
CA ALA A 223 15.07 6.02 10.84
C ALA A 223 16.23 6.06 11.86
N LEU A 224 17.44 6.44 11.44
CA LEU A 224 18.58 6.63 12.35
C LEU A 224 18.30 7.73 13.39
N PHE A 225 17.68 8.84 13.00
CA PHE A 225 17.29 9.88 13.95
C PHE A 225 16.25 9.37 14.96
N LYS A 226 15.27 8.58 14.51
CA LYS A 226 14.23 7.99 15.39
C LYS A 226 14.76 6.92 16.33
N ILE A 227 15.84 6.21 15.99
CA ILE A 227 16.53 5.30 16.93
C ILE A 227 17.13 6.06 18.11
N VAL A 228 17.72 7.24 17.87
CA VAL A 228 18.38 8.01 18.92
C VAL A 228 17.36 8.64 19.88
N HIS A 229 16.22 9.06 19.35
CA HIS A 229 15.12 9.69 20.11
C HIS A 229 13.76 9.06 19.77
N PRO A 230 13.46 7.84 20.26
CA PRO A 230 12.14 7.24 20.08
C PRO A 230 11.09 8.10 20.77
N LYS A 231 10.03 8.45 20.04
CA LYS A 231 8.88 9.21 20.56
C LYS A 231 7.66 8.31 20.57
N THR A 232 6.93 8.30 21.68
CA THR A 232 5.67 7.57 21.82
C THR A 232 4.47 8.50 21.60
N CYS A 233 3.33 7.91 21.29
CA CYS A 233 2.04 8.58 21.15
C CYS A 233 1.00 7.82 21.96
N ARG A 234 0.26 8.52 22.82
CA ARG A 234 -0.83 7.94 23.63
C ARG A 234 -2.12 7.95 22.83
N GLY A 235 -2.91 6.89 22.90
CA GLY A 235 -4.22 6.84 22.26
C GLY A 235 -4.89 5.49 22.41
N LYS A 236 -6.07 5.37 21.79
CA LYS A 236 -6.86 4.15 21.73
C LYS A 236 -6.88 3.59 20.31
N LEU A 237 -6.68 2.29 20.21
CA LEU A 237 -6.75 1.52 18.97
C LEU A 237 -7.88 0.51 19.09
N TYR A 238 -9.01 0.82 18.47
CA TYR A 238 -10.14 -0.11 18.35
C TYR A 238 -10.00 -0.92 17.07
N TYR A 239 -10.32 -2.20 17.09
CA TYR A 239 -10.32 -3.02 15.89
C TYR A 239 -11.31 -4.16 15.95
N LEU A 240 -11.68 -4.63 14.77
CA LEU A 240 -12.48 -5.82 14.57
C LEU A 240 -11.61 -6.91 13.94
N PRO A 241 -11.24 -7.98 14.69
CA PRO A 241 -10.40 -9.07 14.18
C PRO A 241 -10.95 -9.72 12.89
N TYR A 242 -10.05 -10.19 12.03
CA TYR A 242 -10.37 -10.98 10.86
C TYR A 242 -10.36 -12.47 11.22
N GLY A 243 -11.51 -13.14 11.06
CA GLY A 243 -11.72 -14.52 11.50
C GLY A 243 -12.69 -14.59 12.69
N ASN A 244 -13.41 -15.71 12.85
CA ASN A 244 -14.35 -15.88 13.95
C ASN A 244 -13.60 -16.07 15.27
N ASP A 245 -14.11 -15.46 16.35
CA ASP A 245 -13.80 -15.82 17.73
C ASP A 245 -13.88 -17.35 17.90
N VAL A 246 -12.73 -18.02 17.93
CA VAL A 246 -12.64 -19.37 18.46
C VAL A 246 -11.86 -19.24 19.76
N ASP A 247 -12.59 -19.36 20.86
CA ASP A 247 -12.02 -19.65 22.16
C ASP A 247 -10.93 -20.74 22.02
N GLY A 248 -9.67 -20.36 22.24
CA GLY A 248 -8.57 -21.28 22.47
C GLY A 248 -7.52 -21.36 21.36
N ASP A 249 -6.32 -20.88 21.71
CA ASP A 249 -5.02 -21.07 21.04
C ASP A 249 -4.75 -20.25 19.76
N ASP A 250 -4.58 -18.93 19.91
CA ASP A 250 -4.06 -18.07 18.82
C ASP A 250 -2.54 -17.81 18.95
N ASP A 251 -1.79 -18.15 17.90
CA ASP A 251 -0.38 -17.83 17.69
C ASP A 251 -0.12 -16.30 17.60
N PHE A 252 -1.19 -15.48 17.49
CA PHE A 252 -1.13 -14.02 17.55
C PHE A 252 -1.55 -13.56 18.95
N HIS A 253 -0.60 -12.99 19.70
CA HIS A 253 -0.86 -12.40 21.02
C HIS A 253 -1.76 -11.17 20.90
N ASP A 254 -3.08 -11.38 20.88
CA ASP A 254 -4.07 -10.32 20.99
C ASP A 254 -4.11 -9.79 22.44
N ASN A 255 -3.79 -8.50 22.60
CA ASN A 255 -3.78 -7.82 23.89
C ASN A 255 -4.97 -6.85 24.06
N GLY A 256 -5.89 -6.80 23.11
CA GLY A 256 -7.05 -5.93 23.18
C GLY A 256 -8.10 -6.48 24.14
N VAL A 257 -8.76 -5.55 24.82
CA VAL A 257 -9.90 -5.86 25.68
C VAL A 257 -11.17 -5.70 24.86
N GLU A 258 -12.09 -6.67 24.95
CA GLU A 258 -13.42 -6.54 24.35
C GLU A 258 -14.11 -5.28 24.86
N VAL A 259 -14.74 -4.52 23.96
CA VAL A 259 -15.39 -3.25 24.29
C VAL A 259 -16.90 -3.35 24.25
N ASP A 260 -17.55 -2.59 25.12
CA ASP A 260 -19.00 -2.49 25.15
C ASP A 260 -19.52 -1.83 23.86
N GLU A 261 -20.71 -2.25 23.42
CA GLU A 261 -21.36 -1.75 22.21
C GLU A 261 -21.50 -0.21 22.21
N GLN A 262 -21.65 0.41 23.38
CA GLN A 262 -21.82 1.86 23.53
C GLN A 262 -20.55 2.65 23.19
N ASP A 263 -19.37 2.13 23.58
CA ASP A 263 -18.08 2.74 23.23
C ASP A 263 -17.85 2.66 21.72
N VAL A 264 -18.26 1.55 21.11
CA VAL A 264 -18.17 1.34 19.66
C VAL A 264 -19.19 2.19 18.90
N VAL A 265 -20.42 2.34 19.40
CA VAL A 265 -21.43 3.21 18.77
C VAL A 265 -20.99 4.68 18.80
N SER A 266 -20.22 5.09 19.80
CA SER A 266 -19.63 6.44 19.84
C SER A 266 -18.66 6.71 18.68
N LEU A 267 -18.16 5.66 18.03
CA LEU A 267 -17.32 5.72 16.82
C LEU A 267 -18.12 5.95 15.54
N HIS A 268 -19.45 6.02 15.59
CA HIS A 268 -20.26 6.27 14.41
C HIS A 268 -19.95 7.64 13.80
N CYS A 269 -19.45 7.63 12.56
CA CYS A 269 -19.26 8.84 11.77
C CYS A 269 -20.33 8.90 10.67
N GLU A 270 -21.35 9.75 10.84
CA GLU A 270 -22.40 9.96 9.83
C GLU A 270 -21.83 10.44 8.49
N LYS A 271 -20.83 11.34 8.53
CA LYS A 271 -20.13 11.83 7.33
C LYS A 271 -19.42 10.71 6.56
N CYS A 272 -18.91 9.73 7.29
CA CYS A 272 -18.10 8.64 6.76
C CYS A 272 -18.93 7.41 6.37
N LYS A 273 -20.24 7.40 6.73
CA LYS A 273 -21.15 6.24 6.66
C LYS A 273 -20.59 4.97 7.34
N PHE A 274 -19.60 5.13 8.20
CA PHE A 274 -19.03 4.06 8.99
C PHE A 274 -19.99 3.74 10.13
N ASN A 275 -20.51 2.52 10.14
CA ASN A 275 -21.41 2.06 11.18
C ASN A 275 -20.88 0.75 11.76
N PRO A 276 -20.26 0.79 12.96
CA PRO A 276 -19.67 -0.39 13.56
C PRO A 276 -20.71 -1.36 14.17
N LYS A 277 -22.02 -1.06 14.05
CA LYS A 277 -23.17 -1.86 14.58
C LYS A 277 -23.34 -3.26 13.97
N SER A 278 -22.33 -3.85 13.31
CA SER A 278 -22.35 -5.30 13.12
C SER A 278 -22.17 -5.95 14.49
N MET A 279 -22.82 -7.10 14.76
CA MET A 279 -22.78 -7.84 16.03
C MET A 279 -21.39 -8.45 16.34
N ALA A 280 -20.33 -7.68 16.14
CA ALA A 280 -18.97 -8.12 16.05
C ALA A 280 -18.20 -7.63 17.27
N LYS A 281 -17.39 -8.51 17.87
CA LYS A 281 -16.64 -8.21 19.09
C LYS A 281 -15.45 -7.32 18.77
N TRP A 282 -15.67 -6.02 18.83
CA TRP A 282 -14.59 -5.05 18.78
C TRP A 282 -13.68 -5.21 20.00
N ARG A 283 -12.39 -4.95 19.80
CA ARG A 283 -11.38 -4.94 20.86
C ARG A 283 -10.69 -3.58 20.88
N CYS A 284 -10.21 -3.16 22.04
CA CYS A 284 -9.49 -1.91 22.23
C CYS A 284 -8.16 -2.12 22.94
N ILE A 285 -7.13 -1.44 22.45
CA ILE A 285 -5.85 -1.24 23.14
C ILE A 285 -5.74 0.24 23.48
N ASP A 286 -5.71 0.57 24.77
CA ASP A 286 -5.53 1.93 25.29
C ASP A 286 -4.14 2.06 25.94
N ASP A 287 -3.12 2.27 25.12
CA ASP A 287 -1.71 2.22 25.51
C ASP A 287 -0.92 3.42 24.94
N GLU A 288 0.33 3.58 25.36
CA GLU A 288 1.31 4.35 24.62
C GLU A 288 1.89 3.48 23.50
N PHE A 289 1.94 4.03 22.29
CA PHE A 289 2.47 3.36 21.10
C PHE A 289 3.75 4.04 20.64
N LEU A 290 4.77 3.27 20.26
CA LEU A 290 5.85 3.79 19.42
C LEU A 290 5.33 4.03 18.00
N PHE A 291 4.55 3.08 17.48
CA PHE A 291 3.83 3.22 16.22
C PHE A 291 2.62 2.28 16.16
N VAL A 292 1.67 2.64 15.30
CA VAL A 292 0.64 1.76 14.75
C VAL A 292 0.72 1.87 13.23
N HIS A 293 0.77 0.75 12.53
CA HIS A 293 0.86 0.69 11.07
C HIS A 293 -0.03 -0.41 10.53
N ALA A 294 -1.08 -0.02 9.82
CA ALA A 294 -1.94 -0.91 9.06
C ALA A 294 -1.35 -1.09 7.66
N SER A 295 -1.04 -2.34 7.31
CA SER A 295 -0.49 -2.71 6.00
C SER A 295 -1.49 -3.57 5.21
N TYR A 296 -1.62 -3.28 3.92
CA TYR A 296 -2.49 -4.00 2.99
C TYR A 296 -1.69 -4.74 1.90
N LEU A 297 -0.44 -4.33 1.72
CA LEU A 297 0.51 -4.88 0.78
C LEU A 297 1.66 -5.58 1.51
N SER A 298 2.38 -6.45 0.79
CA SER A 298 3.52 -7.15 1.37
C SER A 298 4.72 -6.24 1.58
N HIS A 299 4.89 -5.25 0.71
CA HIS A 299 5.94 -4.26 0.78
C HIS A 299 5.38 -2.88 1.07
N ILE A 300 6.13 -2.09 1.85
CA ILE A 300 5.90 -0.63 2.02
C ILE A 300 6.96 0.20 1.28
N SER A 301 7.95 -0.47 0.68
CA SER A 301 8.88 0.08 -0.31
C SER A 301 9.54 -1.08 -1.08
N GLU A 302 10.21 -0.79 -2.20
CA GLU A 302 11.00 -1.78 -2.97
C GLU A 302 11.99 -2.62 -2.14
N ASN A 303 12.41 -2.11 -0.98
CA ASN A 303 13.40 -2.76 -0.12
C ASN A 303 12.87 -3.16 1.24
N THR A 304 11.57 -2.99 1.51
CA THR A 304 10.97 -3.22 2.81
C THR A 304 9.82 -4.22 2.69
N LEU A 305 10.12 -5.49 2.99
CA LEU A 305 9.13 -6.57 3.10
C LEU A 305 8.48 -6.48 4.49
N PHE A 306 7.39 -5.71 4.59
CA PHE A 306 6.74 -5.42 5.86
C PHE A 306 5.79 -6.54 6.30
N MET A 307 4.98 -7.06 5.38
CA MET A 307 3.98 -8.07 5.68
C MET A 307 4.00 -9.22 4.66
N PRO A 308 4.90 -10.21 4.79
CA PRO A 308 5.13 -11.25 3.77
C PRO A 308 3.88 -12.03 3.33
N VAL A 309 2.87 -12.13 4.21
CA VAL A 309 1.63 -12.87 3.97
C VAL A 309 0.59 -12.08 3.18
N ALA A 310 0.69 -10.75 3.14
CA ALA A 310 -0.29 -9.89 2.49
C ALA A 310 -0.29 -10.10 0.96
N SER A 311 -1.47 -9.95 0.36
CA SER A 311 -1.68 -10.08 -1.08
C SER A 311 -2.50 -8.91 -1.62
N LEU A 312 -2.42 -8.66 -2.93
CA LEU A 312 -3.10 -7.51 -3.55
C LEU A 312 -4.62 -7.48 -3.31
N ASN A 313 -5.26 -8.65 -3.15
CA ASN A 313 -6.70 -8.78 -2.99
C ASN A 313 -7.09 -9.37 -1.64
N ASP A 314 -6.34 -9.05 -0.58
CA ASP A 314 -6.60 -9.61 0.73
C ASP A 314 -7.87 -9.04 1.37
N HIS A 315 -8.53 -9.84 2.19
CA HIS A 315 -9.74 -9.45 2.91
C HIS A 315 -9.45 -9.01 4.36
N SER A 316 -8.17 -8.95 4.72
CA SER A 316 -7.68 -8.48 6.01
C SER A 316 -6.73 -7.30 5.87
N ILE A 317 -6.78 -6.42 6.86
CA ILE A 317 -5.78 -5.41 7.16
C ILE A 317 -4.83 -6.01 8.20
N TYR A 318 -3.52 -5.90 7.99
CA TYR A 318 -2.54 -6.35 8.98
C TYR A 318 -2.10 -5.17 9.85
N LEU A 319 -2.67 -5.10 11.05
CA LEU A 319 -2.42 -4.06 12.03
C LEU A 319 -1.17 -4.41 12.84
N THR A 320 -0.05 -3.78 12.51
CA THR A 320 1.22 -3.96 13.21
C THR A 320 1.46 -2.80 14.17
N TYR A 321 1.81 -3.10 15.42
CA TYR A 321 2.10 -2.07 16.41
C TYR A 321 3.25 -2.46 17.34
N MET A 322 3.85 -1.43 17.94
CA MET A 322 4.85 -1.58 18.99
C MET A 322 4.50 -0.61 20.12
N LEU A 323 4.49 -1.10 21.36
CA LEU A 323 4.13 -0.32 22.53
C LEU A 323 5.30 0.54 23.02
N GLY A 324 4.99 1.64 23.69
CA GLY A 324 5.98 2.57 24.25
C GLY A 324 6.88 1.92 25.28
N LYS A 325 6.33 1.01 26.11
CA LYS A 325 7.11 0.22 27.07
C LYS A 325 8.21 -0.63 26.44
N ASP A 326 8.07 -0.99 25.16
CA ASP A 326 9.04 -1.80 24.43
C ASP A 326 10.04 -0.96 23.60
N ALA A 327 9.86 0.36 23.54
CA ALA A 327 10.57 1.31 22.67
C ALA A 327 12.02 1.62 23.05
N SER A 328 12.74 0.65 23.64
CA SER A 328 14.18 0.78 23.86
C SER A 328 14.92 0.97 22.53
N LYS A 329 15.97 1.81 22.50
CA LYS A 329 16.74 2.10 21.28
C LYS A 329 17.21 0.84 20.55
N TRP A 330 17.55 -0.21 21.32
CA TRP A 330 17.97 -1.50 20.78
C TRP A 330 16.83 -2.26 20.10
N ASN A 331 15.63 -2.27 20.69
CA ASN A 331 14.47 -2.89 20.05
C ASN A 331 14.05 -2.12 18.80
N VAL A 332 14.08 -0.79 18.84
CA VAL A 332 13.82 0.07 17.67
C VAL A 332 14.83 -0.21 16.55
N PHE A 333 16.12 -0.32 16.89
CA PHE A 333 17.16 -0.70 15.93
C PHE A 333 16.89 -2.09 15.32
N LYS A 334 16.60 -3.11 16.14
CA LYS A 334 16.29 -4.46 15.64
C LYS A 334 15.08 -4.45 14.71
N PHE A 335 14.02 -3.74 15.09
CA PHE A 335 12.82 -3.59 14.26
C PHE A 335 13.21 -3.05 12.88
N LEU A 336 13.87 -1.87 12.83
CA LEU A 336 14.22 -1.20 11.58
C LEU A 336 15.22 -2.00 10.74
N TRP A 337 16.19 -2.67 11.37
CA TRP A 337 17.21 -3.46 10.67
C TRP A 337 16.62 -4.67 9.93
N ASN A 338 15.58 -5.27 10.49
CA ASN A 338 14.95 -6.51 9.98
C ASN A 338 13.71 -6.25 9.10
N LEU A 339 13.45 -4.99 8.74
CA LEU A 339 12.42 -4.60 7.78
C LEU A 339 12.70 -5.13 6.35
N LYS A 340 13.97 -5.35 6.00
CA LYS A 340 14.35 -5.82 4.65
C LYS A 340 14.03 -7.29 4.40
N THR A 341 14.04 -8.10 5.46
CA THR A 341 13.85 -9.56 5.38
C THR A 341 12.46 -9.99 5.84
N GLY A 342 11.72 -9.12 6.53
CA GLY A 342 10.47 -9.48 7.21
C GLY A 342 10.70 -10.03 8.62
N ASP A 343 11.95 -10.26 9.05
CA ASP A 343 12.24 -10.89 10.34
C ASP A 343 11.87 -10.00 11.55
N HIS A 344 11.56 -8.72 11.31
CA HIS A 344 11.05 -7.82 12.36
C HIS A 344 9.76 -8.35 13.00
N LEU A 345 8.96 -9.13 12.27
CA LEU A 345 7.75 -9.78 12.77
C LEU A 345 8.03 -10.93 13.75
N THR A 346 9.26 -11.44 13.81
CA THR A 346 9.65 -12.50 14.75
C THR A 346 9.86 -12.00 16.18
N PHE A 347 9.97 -10.68 16.36
CA PHE A 347 10.27 -10.12 17.66
C PHE A 347 9.02 -10.00 18.52
N PRO A 348 9.05 -10.43 19.80
CA PRO A 348 7.87 -10.42 20.67
C PRO A 348 7.33 -9.02 20.99
N PHE A 349 8.14 -7.98 20.80
CA PHE A 349 7.75 -6.58 20.98
C PHE A 349 7.07 -5.97 19.74
N VAL A 350 7.02 -6.71 18.62
CA VAL A 350 6.24 -6.34 17.43
C VAL A 350 4.99 -7.20 17.46
N LYS A 351 3.82 -6.56 17.48
CA LYS A 351 2.53 -7.23 17.50
C LYS A 351 1.85 -7.05 16.14
N VAL A 352 1.16 -8.08 15.67
CA VAL A 352 0.41 -8.08 14.41
C VAL A 352 -0.96 -8.65 14.70
N ILE A 353 -2.01 -7.98 14.23
CA ILE A 353 -3.38 -8.45 14.33
C ILE A 353 -4.03 -8.31 12.95
N PRO A 354 -4.48 -9.41 12.32
CA PRO A 354 -5.35 -9.34 11.14
C PRO A 354 -6.73 -8.81 11.53
N VAL A 355 -7.21 -7.78 10.85
CA VAL A 355 -8.47 -7.08 11.16
C VAL A 355 -9.28 -6.80 9.89
N VAL A 356 -10.60 -6.69 9.98
CA VAL A 356 -11.45 -6.20 8.87
C VAL A 356 -11.68 -4.68 8.95
N ALA A 357 -11.56 -4.11 10.14
CA ALA A 357 -11.72 -2.69 10.38
C ALA A 357 -10.94 -2.27 11.64
N PHE A 358 -10.53 -1.01 11.68
CA PHE A 358 -9.96 -0.40 12.87
C PHE A 358 -10.32 1.09 12.98
N CYS A 359 -10.24 1.61 14.19
CA CYS A 359 -10.32 3.02 14.51
C CYS A 359 -9.13 3.40 15.38
N MET A 360 -8.45 4.47 14.99
CA MET A 360 -7.40 5.10 15.78
C MET A 360 -7.90 6.41 16.37
N GLN A 361 -7.82 6.53 17.69
CA GLN A 361 -8.15 7.72 18.46
C GLN A 361 -6.91 8.20 19.21
N PRO A 362 -6.16 9.19 18.69
CA PRO A 362 -5.09 9.83 19.44
C PRO A 362 -5.61 10.47 20.72
N ALA A 363 -4.79 10.52 21.77
CA ALA A 363 -5.13 11.22 23.01
C ALA A 363 -4.85 12.73 22.93
N ASP A 364 -3.94 13.16 22.06
CA ASP A 364 -3.65 14.56 21.83
C ASP A 364 -4.81 15.20 21.05
N GLU A 365 -5.40 16.28 21.60
CA GLU A 365 -6.45 17.04 20.93
C GLU A 365 -5.88 17.88 19.78
N GLY A 366 -6.45 17.73 18.59
CA GLY A 366 -6.25 18.63 17.46
C GLY A 366 -5.10 18.26 16.50
N ASN A 367 -5.45 18.09 15.22
CA ASN A 367 -4.55 18.00 14.05
C ASN A 367 -3.37 17.02 14.20
N VAL A 368 -3.61 15.82 14.74
CA VAL A 368 -2.62 14.74 14.74
C VAL A 368 -2.30 14.36 13.30
N ILE A 369 -1.01 14.30 12.99
CA ILE A 369 -0.54 13.95 11.66
C ILE A 369 -0.42 12.43 11.55
N MET A 370 -1.03 11.87 10.52
CA MET A 370 -0.93 10.47 10.12
C MET A 370 -0.50 10.38 8.65
N SER A 371 0.00 9.23 8.23
CA SER A 371 0.31 8.94 6.82
C SER A 371 -0.72 7.96 6.26
N VAL A 372 -1.29 8.27 5.09
CA VAL A 372 -2.13 7.35 4.32
C VAL A 372 -1.48 7.19 2.94
N ASP A 373 -1.04 5.99 2.61
CA ASP A 373 -0.24 5.67 1.42
C ASP A 373 1.02 6.54 1.21
N GLY A 374 1.60 7.11 2.28
CA GLY A 374 2.71 8.04 2.15
C GLY A 374 2.34 9.51 2.26
N GLU A 375 1.04 9.82 2.19
CA GLU A 375 0.53 11.18 2.13
C GLU A 375 0.09 11.70 3.50
N GLU A 376 0.46 12.94 3.81
CA GLU A 376 0.11 13.60 5.07
C GLU A 376 -1.41 13.78 5.18
N LYS A 377 -2.00 13.26 6.27
CA LYS A 377 -3.39 13.51 6.63
C LYS A 377 -3.47 14.07 8.04
N LYS A 378 -4.23 15.15 8.19
CA LYS A 378 -4.59 15.71 9.50
C LYS A 378 -5.82 15.02 10.03
N VAL A 379 -5.71 14.50 11.23
CA VAL A 379 -6.77 13.80 11.97
C VAL A 379 -7.08 14.61 13.21
N ASP A 380 -8.36 14.93 13.42
CA ASP A 380 -8.79 15.73 14.57
C ASP A 380 -9.05 14.83 15.78
N ASN A 381 -10.06 13.95 15.68
CA ASN A 381 -10.46 13.05 16.76
C ASN A 381 -10.13 11.58 16.46
N HIS A 382 -10.58 11.10 15.30
CA HIS A 382 -10.50 9.68 14.95
C HIS A 382 -10.18 9.49 13.47
N LEU A 383 -9.49 8.39 13.17
CA LEU A 383 -9.35 7.85 11.83
C LEU A 383 -9.93 6.43 11.82
N TYR A 384 -10.85 6.19 10.90
CA TYR A 384 -11.48 4.91 10.66
C TYR A 384 -10.96 4.32 9.37
N ALA A 385 -10.71 3.01 9.35
CA ALA A 385 -10.39 2.28 8.14
C ALA A 385 -11.07 0.91 8.14
N HIS A 386 -11.60 0.50 7.00
CA HIS A 386 -12.20 -0.82 6.82
C HIS A 386 -11.97 -1.37 5.42
N VAL A 387 -11.91 -2.70 5.34
CA VAL A 387 -11.85 -3.42 4.08
C VAL A 387 -13.11 -3.11 3.28
N SER A 388 -12.93 -2.59 2.06
CA SER A 388 -14.04 -2.30 1.16
C SER A 388 -14.25 -3.42 0.13
N GLU A 389 -15.38 -3.40 -0.56
CA GLU A 389 -15.61 -4.24 -1.74
C GLU A 389 -15.07 -3.62 -3.03
N ILE A 390 -14.47 -2.42 -2.95
CA ILE A 390 -13.93 -1.73 -4.11
C ILE A 390 -12.56 -2.30 -4.44
N GLN A 391 -12.38 -2.61 -5.73
CA GLN A 391 -11.15 -3.17 -6.28
C GLN A 391 -10.73 -2.42 -7.53
N ALA A 392 -9.44 -2.17 -7.68
CA ALA A 392 -8.82 -1.69 -8.91
C ALA A 392 -8.20 -2.85 -9.71
N ALA A 393 -8.13 -2.72 -11.03
CA ALA A 393 -7.37 -3.63 -11.89
C ALA A 393 -5.92 -3.14 -12.05
N ILE A 394 -4.94 -3.90 -11.54
CA ILE A 394 -3.51 -3.61 -11.71
C ILE A 394 -2.89 -4.62 -12.68
N MET A 395 -2.11 -4.13 -13.64
CA MET A 395 -1.38 -4.98 -14.58
C MET A 395 -0.14 -5.58 -13.91
N THR A 396 -0.05 -6.92 -13.90
CA THR A 396 1.12 -7.65 -13.38
C THR A 396 1.55 -8.77 -14.32
#